data_AF-A0A1I1GL84-F1
#
_entry.id   AF-A0A1I1GL84-F1
#
_cell.length_a   1.000
_cell.length_b   1.000
_cell.length_c   1.000
_cell.angle_alpha   90.00
_cell.angle_beta   90.00
_cell.angle_gamma   90.00
#
_symmetry.space_group_name_H-M   'P 1'
#
loop_
_entity.id
_entity.type
_entity.pdbx_description
1 polymer ?
#
loop_
_entity_poly.entity_id
_entity_poly.type
_entity_poly.pdbx_seq_one_letter_code
_entity_poly.pdbx_strand_id
1 'polypeptide(L)'
;MQQHDALKLHHQAQVALNKSDLKNAHKALVALLHLEPEHADAYFLLAMVNLQVGQLKKAIALILKALSFDKQDEYLAQLAKCYAIEGDLKNAKSCIKHVQVSTIKSALVADTFAVALSHLEHHKEAIKFFEHALMLDNSNSQFYYNYGVSCKFIGDFNKAETAFEQAIKITPDHYQAHFALSDLGNTRLKANHIERLKIAFNKQTHADALLHLGHALAKEYEHIGDYENAFHYLDNCKSNKLKSSQYDFSEFQNLFTHVKNMSKKVTSNIGCISKEPIFILGMPRSGTTLVERIISSHDLVTSAGELQDFGMSIKELTQTNTNKVLDIETITQAYDLDFTAVGTTYLNRTRTVTGSTPHFIDKLPFNFFYVDLIRRVLPNAKIICLLRNPMDTCIGNYRQLFTINNPYYGYAFDLNTTAKFYSEFYQLIQHWQAQNNKNFMTLKYEELVSDPEQKIKQILNFCDLPFQKSCLDFHKNTAAVSTASKIQVREPINLKSIDRWKKYQAHTAEAQKILSSQGIKY
;
A
#
# COMPACT_ATOMS: atom_id res chain seq x y z
N MET A 1 -5.98 -33.48 -39.26
CA MET A 1 -5.04 -33.94 -38.21
C MET A 1 -4.61 -32.74 -37.37
N GLN A 2 -3.93 -31.73 -37.96
CA GLN A 2 -3.48 -30.52 -37.26
C GLN A 2 -4.56 -29.78 -36.44
N GLN A 3 -5.76 -29.57 -36.98
CA GLN A 3 -6.85 -28.89 -36.24
C GLN A 3 -7.37 -29.70 -35.03
N HIS A 4 -7.33 -31.03 -35.10
CA HIS A 4 -7.71 -31.90 -33.99
C HIS A 4 -6.62 -31.89 -32.90
N ASP A 5 -5.35 -31.82 -33.31
CA ASP A 5 -4.21 -31.70 -32.40
C ASP A 5 -4.17 -30.33 -31.70
N ALA A 6 -4.53 -29.26 -32.41
CA ALA A 6 -4.63 -27.90 -31.85
C ALA A 6 -5.72 -27.81 -30.77
N LEU A 7 -6.94 -28.28 -31.05
CA LEU A 7 -8.04 -28.35 -30.07
C LEU A 7 -7.67 -29.18 -28.84
N LYS A 8 -6.96 -30.29 -29.03
CA LYS A 8 -6.49 -31.14 -27.93
C LYS A 8 -5.46 -30.41 -27.06
N LEU A 9 -4.50 -29.71 -27.65
CA LEU A 9 -3.49 -28.93 -26.91
C LEU A 9 -4.13 -27.77 -26.15
N HIS A 10 -5.11 -27.09 -26.77
CA HIS A 10 -5.87 -26.01 -26.15
C HIS A 10 -6.63 -26.50 -24.91
N HIS A 11 -7.39 -27.60 -25.05
CA HIS A 11 -8.10 -28.22 -23.92
C HIS A 11 -7.14 -28.71 -22.83
N GLN A 12 -6.00 -29.31 -23.20
CA GLN A 12 -4.97 -29.71 -22.23
C GLN A 12 -4.44 -28.52 -21.43
N ALA A 13 -4.21 -27.37 -22.08
CA ALA A 13 -3.77 -26.16 -21.41
C ALA A 13 -4.80 -25.64 -20.41
N GLN A 14 -6.09 -25.61 -20.80
CA GLN A 14 -7.18 -25.19 -19.92
C GLN A 14 -7.31 -26.10 -18.69
N VAL A 15 -7.27 -27.42 -18.88
CA VAL A 15 -7.32 -28.38 -17.78
C VAL A 15 -6.11 -28.21 -16.84
N ALA A 16 -4.92 -28.00 -17.40
CA ALA A 16 -3.72 -27.76 -16.60
C ALA A 16 -3.83 -26.47 -15.78
N LEU A 17 -4.31 -25.37 -16.38
CA LEU A 17 -4.56 -24.11 -15.67
C LEU A 17 -5.58 -24.24 -14.55
N ASN A 18 -6.69 -24.95 -14.78
CA ASN A 18 -7.71 -25.22 -13.77
C ASN A 18 -7.17 -26.05 -12.59
N LYS A 19 -6.08 -26.81 -12.80
CA LYS A 19 -5.35 -27.55 -11.76
C LYS A 19 -4.14 -26.80 -11.22
N SER A 20 -3.93 -25.55 -11.61
CA SER A 20 -2.74 -24.74 -11.31
C SER A 20 -1.41 -25.39 -11.73
N ASP A 21 -1.43 -26.28 -12.72
CA ASP A 21 -0.26 -26.92 -13.32
C ASP A 21 0.33 -26.03 -14.43
N LEU A 22 1.04 -24.99 -14.00
CA LEU A 22 1.56 -23.95 -14.89
C LEU A 22 2.59 -24.47 -15.88
N LYS A 23 3.34 -25.51 -15.49
CA LYS A 23 4.38 -26.09 -16.33
C LYS A 23 3.76 -26.81 -17.53
N ASN A 24 2.75 -27.65 -17.30
CA ASN A 24 2.08 -28.35 -18.39
C ASN A 24 1.19 -27.42 -19.21
N ALA A 25 0.54 -26.44 -18.57
CA ALA A 25 -0.17 -25.38 -19.29
C ALA A 25 0.77 -24.65 -20.26
N HIS A 26 1.91 -24.16 -19.78
CA HIS A 26 2.90 -23.48 -20.60
C HIS A 26 3.37 -24.35 -21.78
N LYS A 27 3.71 -25.63 -21.51
CA LYS A 27 4.17 -26.56 -22.55
C LYS A 27 3.12 -26.77 -23.64
N ALA A 28 1.87 -26.99 -23.27
CA ALA A 28 0.77 -27.20 -24.20
C ALA A 28 0.49 -25.94 -25.05
N LEU A 29 0.51 -24.76 -24.43
CA LEU A 29 0.28 -23.48 -25.11
C LEU A 29 1.41 -23.14 -26.09
N VAL A 30 2.67 -23.39 -25.72
CA VAL A 30 3.80 -23.19 -26.64
C VAL A 30 3.68 -24.15 -27.83
N ALA A 31 3.37 -25.43 -27.60
CA ALA A 31 3.16 -26.38 -28.69
C ALA A 31 2.00 -25.98 -29.61
N LEU A 32 0.90 -25.47 -29.03
CA LEU A 32 -0.24 -24.95 -29.78
C LEU A 32 0.17 -23.78 -30.67
N LEU A 33 0.95 -22.82 -30.14
CA LEU A 33 1.43 -21.67 -30.91
C LEU A 33 2.44 -22.03 -32.02
N HIS A 34 3.10 -23.19 -31.94
CA HIS A 34 3.92 -23.70 -33.07
C HIS A 34 3.05 -24.23 -34.20
N LEU A 35 1.87 -24.79 -33.89
CA LEU A 35 0.92 -25.28 -34.89
C LEU A 35 0.07 -24.14 -35.46
N GLU A 36 -0.37 -23.22 -34.60
CA GLU A 36 -1.24 -22.10 -34.93
C GLU A 36 -0.67 -20.78 -34.34
N PRO A 37 0.28 -20.13 -35.06
CA PRO A 37 0.94 -18.91 -34.58
C PRO A 37 0.02 -17.69 -34.38
N GLU A 38 -1.22 -17.74 -34.85
CA GLU A 38 -2.22 -16.67 -34.74
C GLU A 38 -3.35 -17.00 -33.73
N HIS A 39 -3.19 -18.08 -32.94
CA HIS A 39 -4.21 -18.49 -31.98
C HIS A 39 -4.29 -17.52 -30.78
N ALA A 40 -5.23 -16.58 -30.84
CA ALA A 40 -5.40 -15.51 -29.85
C ALA A 40 -5.51 -16.03 -28.40
N ASP A 41 -6.38 -17.00 -28.15
CA ASP A 41 -6.60 -17.52 -26.79
C ASP A 41 -5.37 -18.25 -26.22
N ALA A 42 -4.53 -18.86 -27.07
CA ALA A 42 -3.29 -19.47 -26.61
C ALA A 42 -2.30 -18.42 -26.06
N TYR A 43 -2.22 -17.25 -26.71
CA TYR A 43 -1.45 -16.11 -26.18
C TYR A 43 -2.05 -15.58 -24.88
N PHE A 44 -3.38 -15.48 -24.79
CA PHE A 44 -4.07 -15.00 -23.59
C PHE A 44 -3.87 -15.95 -22.39
N LEU A 45 -4.08 -17.25 -22.57
CA LEU A 45 -3.83 -18.25 -21.53
C LEU A 45 -2.35 -18.30 -21.13
N LEU A 46 -1.43 -18.09 -22.08
CA LEU A 46 0.00 -17.97 -21.76
C LEU A 46 0.28 -16.72 -20.94
N ALA A 47 -0.43 -15.61 -21.19
CA ALA A 47 -0.37 -14.44 -20.34
C ALA A 47 -0.85 -14.75 -18.93
N MET A 48 -1.94 -15.50 -18.76
CA MET A 48 -2.43 -15.91 -17.43
C MET A 48 -1.40 -16.75 -16.67
N VAL A 49 -0.70 -17.67 -17.35
CA VAL A 49 0.46 -18.38 -16.77
C VAL A 49 1.52 -17.39 -16.29
N ASN A 50 1.89 -16.41 -17.12
CA ASN A 50 2.92 -15.42 -16.79
C ASN A 50 2.50 -14.52 -15.61
N LEU A 51 1.22 -14.18 -15.49
CA LEU A 51 0.70 -13.45 -14.32
C LEU A 51 0.84 -14.26 -13.03
N GLN A 52 0.52 -15.55 -13.07
CA GLN A 52 0.63 -16.41 -11.88
C GLN A 52 2.08 -16.61 -11.41
N VAL A 53 3.06 -16.52 -12.31
CA VAL A 53 4.49 -16.53 -11.96
C VAL A 53 5.09 -15.12 -11.75
N GLY A 54 4.26 -14.07 -11.75
CA GLY A 54 4.67 -12.69 -11.46
C GLY A 54 5.35 -11.95 -12.61
N GLN A 55 5.33 -12.48 -13.83
CA GLN A 55 5.93 -11.86 -15.03
C GLN A 55 4.94 -10.88 -15.71
N LEU A 56 4.60 -9.79 -15.00
CA LEU A 56 3.57 -8.83 -15.41
C LEU A 56 3.82 -8.22 -16.80
N LYS A 57 5.03 -7.70 -17.06
CA LYS A 57 5.37 -7.10 -18.36
C LYS A 57 5.22 -8.06 -19.54
N LYS A 58 5.60 -9.32 -19.33
CA LYS A 58 5.46 -10.36 -20.35
C LYS A 58 4.00 -10.74 -20.56
N ALA A 59 3.21 -10.80 -19.50
CA ALA A 59 1.77 -10.99 -19.62
C ALA A 59 1.11 -9.87 -20.42
N ILE A 60 1.46 -8.60 -20.18
CA ILE A 60 0.96 -7.45 -20.97
C ILE A 60 1.28 -7.63 -22.46
N ALA A 61 2.53 -7.96 -22.80
CA ALA A 61 2.93 -8.19 -24.19
C ALA A 61 2.15 -9.34 -24.85
N LEU A 62 1.90 -10.42 -24.11
CA LEU A 62 1.12 -11.56 -24.59
C LEU A 62 -0.37 -11.22 -24.78
N ILE A 63 -0.97 -10.45 -23.87
CA ILE A 63 -2.37 -10.00 -24.01
C ILE A 63 -2.52 -9.05 -25.21
N LEU A 64 -1.57 -8.12 -25.40
CA LEU A 64 -1.54 -7.26 -26.58
C LEU A 64 -1.43 -8.08 -27.88
N LYS A 65 -0.63 -9.16 -27.86
CA LYS A 65 -0.53 -10.09 -28.99
C LYS A 65 -1.85 -10.84 -29.23
N ALA A 66 -2.52 -11.32 -28.19
CA ALA A 66 -3.85 -11.92 -28.31
C ALA A 66 -4.87 -10.95 -28.94
N LEU A 67 -4.92 -9.71 -28.45
CA LEU A 67 -5.80 -8.64 -28.95
C LEU A 67 -5.51 -8.23 -30.41
N SER A 68 -4.30 -8.49 -30.90
CA SER A 68 -3.96 -8.24 -32.32
C SER A 68 -4.59 -9.24 -33.28
N PHE A 69 -4.97 -10.43 -32.78
CA PHE A 69 -5.61 -11.49 -33.56
C PHE A 69 -7.13 -11.55 -33.33
N ASP A 70 -7.57 -11.40 -32.08
CA ASP A 70 -9.00 -11.40 -31.73
C ASP A 70 -9.29 -10.43 -30.60
N LYS A 71 -10.32 -9.60 -30.78
CA LYS A 71 -10.71 -8.55 -29.83
C LYS A 71 -11.83 -9.07 -28.94
N GLN A 72 -11.44 -9.56 -27.76
CA GLN A 72 -12.36 -10.02 -26.73
C GLN A 72 -12.36 -9.08 -25.52
N ASP A 73 -13.55 -8.85 -24.94
CA ASP A 73 -13.68 -8.02 -23.74
C ASP A 73 -12.89 -8.59 -22.56
N GLU A 74 -12.77 -9.93 -22.46
CA GLU A 74 -11.98 -10.60 -21.43
C GLU A 74 -10.50 -10.25 -21.50
N TYR A 75 -9.92 -10.27 -22.72
CA TYR A 75 -8.52 -9.91 -22.93
C TYR A 75 -8.29 -8.44 -22.58
N LEU A 76 -9.21 -7.58 -22.99
CA LEU A 76 -9.16 -6.14 -22.70
C LEU A 76 -9.29 -5.85 -21.20
N ALA A 77 -10.16 -6.57 -20.48
CA ALA A 77 -10.33 -6.43 -19.03
C ALA A 77 -9.07 -6.84 -18.27
N GLN A 78 -8.46 -7.98 -18.64
CA GLN A 78 -7.19 -8.39 -18.04
C GLN A 78 -6.05 -7.41 -18.38
N LEU A 79 -6.00 -6.88 -19.60
CA LEU A 79 -5.02 -5.86 -19.97
C LEU A 79 -5.16 -4.61 -19.10
N ALA A 80 -6.40 -4.12 -18.92
CA ALA A 80 -6.69 -2.97 -18.08
C ALA A 80 -6.24 -3.20 -16.63
N LYS A 81 -6.51 -4.40 -16.08
CA LYS A 81 -6.06 -4.81 -14.74
C LYS A 81 -4.54 -4.86 -14.64
N CYS A 82 -3.85 -5.42 -15.64
CA CYS A 82 -2.39 -5.47 -15.67
C CYS A 82 -1.76 -4.08 -15.68
N TYR A 83 -2.25 -3.17 -16.53
CA TYR A 83 -1.80 -1.78 -16.53
C TYR A 83 -2.09 -1.06 -15.21
N ALA A 84 -3.24 -1.32 -14.59
CA ALA A 84 -3.56 -0.75 -13.28
C ALA A 84 -2.61 -1.25 -12.18
N ILE A 85 -2.24 -2.54 -12.20
CA ILE A 85 -1.25 -3.11 -11.26
C ILE A 85 0.15 -2.57 -11.52
N GLU A 86 0.53 -2.34 -12.78
CA GLU A 86 1.82 -1.73 -13.14
C GLU A 86 1.89 -0.22 -12.79
N GLY A 87 0.73 0.41 -12.53
CA GLY A 87 0.62 1.84 -12.30
C GLY A 87 0.56 2.68 -13.58
N ASP A 88 0.39 2.04 -14.75
CA ASP A 88 0.17 2.72 -16.03
C ASP A 88 -1.29 3.20 -16.15
N LEU A 89 -1.57 4.30 -15.45
CA LEU A 89 -2.91 4.89 -15.37
C LEU A 89 -3.48 5.23 -16.76
N LYS A 90 -2.61 5.65 -17.69
CA LYS A 90 -3.03 6.11 -19.02
C LYS A 90 -3.55 4.94 -19.84
N ASN A 91 -2.77 3.86 -19.94
CA ASN A 91 -3.16 2.70 -20.74
C ASN A 91 -4.29 1.92 -20.08
N ALA A 92 -4.32 1.83 -18.74
CA ALA A 92 -5.44 1.23 -18.02
C ALA A 92 -6.77 1.94 -18.35
N LYS A 93 -6.82 3.27 -18.27
CA LYS A 93 -8.01 4.05 -18.63
C LYS A 93 -8.39 3.92 -20.10
N SER A 94 -7.39 3.89 -20.99
CA SER A 94 -7.61 3.73 -22.43
C SER A 94 -8.37 2.44 -22.75
N CYS A 95 -8.05 1.33 -22.05
CA CYS A 95 -8.73 0.06 -22.21
C CYS A 95 -10.22 0.12 -21.83
N ILE A 96 -10.61 1.00 -20.91
CA ILE A 96 -11.96 1.03 -20.31
C ILE A 96 -12.84 2.11 -20.95
N LYS A 97 -12.24 3.18 -21.49
CA LYS A 97 -12.90 4.41 -21.93
C LYS A 97 -14.13 4.21 -22.84
N HIS A 98 -14.09 3.19 -23.69
CA HIS A 98 -15.14 2.92 -24.69
C HIS A 98 -16.01 1.69 -24.36
N VAL A 99 -15.79 1.06 -23.21
CA VAL A 99 -16.54 -0.12 -22.79
C VAL A 99 -17.93 0.31 -22.30
N GLN A 100 -18.97 -0.22 -22.93
CA GLN A 100 -20.35 -0.02 -22.49
C GLN A 100 -20.71 -1.13 -21.50
N VAL A 101 -20.94 -0.76 -20.24
CA VAL A 101 -21.23 -1.73 -19.16
C VAL A 101 -22.36 -2.69 -19.54
N SER A 102 -23.44 -2.18 -20.13
CA SER A 102 -24.62 -2.97 -20.51
C SER A 102 -24.38 -4.01 -21.60
N THR A 103 -23.27 -3.93 -22.36
CA THR A 103 -22.95 -4.91 -23.42
C THR A 103 -22.13 -6.08 -22.89
N ILE A 104 -21.56 -5.98 -21.69
CA ILE A 104 -20.74 -7.03 -21.09
C ILE A 104 -21.63 -8.21 -20.70
N LYS A 105 -21.30 -9.41 -21.19
CA LYS A 105 -22.10 -10.62 -20.95
C LYS A 105 -21.56 -11.51 -19.82
N SER A 106 -20.29 -11.36 -19.46
CA SER A 106 -19.64 -12.17 -18.42
C SER A 106 -19.50 -11.37 -17.12
N ALA A 107 -20.00 -11.93 -16.02
CA ALA A 107 -19.86 -11.33 -14.70
C ALA A 107 -18.38 -11.12 -14.32
N LEU A 108 -17.52 -12.09 -14.63
CA LEU A 108 -16.09 -12.02 -14.37
C LEU A 108 -15.42 -10.88 -15.15
N VAL A 109 -15.82 -10.64 -16.39
CA VAL A 109 -15.29 -9.55 -17.21
C VAL A 109 -15.70 -8.19 -16.65
N ALA A 110 -16.98 -8.04 -16.28
CA ALA A 110 -17.48 -6.83 -15.63
C ALA A 110 -16.75 -6.55 -14.31
N ASP A 111 -16.60 -7.56 -13.44
CA ASP A 111 -15.84 -7.45 -12.18
C ASP A 111 -14.36 -7.10 -12.44
N THR A 112 -13.72 -7.69 -13.46
CA THR A 112 -12.31 -7.43 -13.77
C THR A 112 -12.08 -5.97 -14.21
N PHE A 113 -12.96 -5.41 -15.05
CA PHE A 113 -12.92 -3.98 -15.38
C PHE A 113 -13.14 -3.10 -14.15
N ALA A 114 -14.08 -3.48 -13.28
CA ALA A 114 -14.36 -2.76 -12.04
C ALA A 114 -13.16 -2.78 -11.08
N VAL A 115 -12.49 -3.92 -10.94
CA VAL A 115 -11.25 -4.07 -10.16
C VAL A 115 -10.15 -3.18 -10.74
N ALA A 116 -9.97 -3.14 -12.06
CA ALA A 116 -9.02 -2.23 -12.69
C ALA A 116 -9.34 -0.76 -12.34
N LEU A 117 -10.59 -0.32 -12.49
CA LEU A 117 -11.02 1.03 -12.09
C LEU A 117 -10.80 1.31 -10.60
N SER A 118 -11.07 0.34 -9.73
CA SER A 118 -10.85 0.44 -8.29
C SER A 118 -9.37 0.61 -7.95
N HIS A 119 -8.47 -0.08 -8.65
CA HIS A 119 -7.01 0.12 -8.49
C HIS A 119 -6.55 1.50 -8.93
N LEU A 120 -7.26 2.12 -9.87
CA LEU A 120 -7.02 3.50 -10.31
C LEU A 120 -7.70 4.54 -9.40
N GLU A 121 -8.29 4.12 -8.27
CA GLU A 121 -9.09 4.95 -7.35
C GLU A 121 -10.40 5.53 -7.97
N HIS A 122 -10.83 5.03 -9.13
CA HIS A 122 -12.07 5.39 -9.82
C HIS A 122 -13.29 4.61 -9.28
N HIS A 123 -13.46 4.58 -7.95
CA HIS A 123 -14.48 3.75 -7.29
C HIS A 123 -15.93 4.07 -7.72
N LYS A 124 -16.26 5.33 -8.00
CA LYS A 124 -17.60 5.73 -8.48
C LYS A 124 -17.96 5.12 -9.83
N GLU A 125 -16.98 5.00 -10.72
CA GLU A 125 -17.17 4.36 -12.03
C GLU A 125 -17.18 2.84 -11.88
N ALA A 126 -16.27 2.29 -11.06
CA ALA A 126 -16.18 0.87 -10.76
C ALA A 126 -17.50 0.27 -10.25
N ILE A 127 -18.25 1.01 -9.43
CA ILE A 127 -19.55 0.58 -8.89
C ILE A 127 -20.53 0.15 -10.00
N LYS A 128 -20.59 0.86 -11.13
CA LYS A 128 -21.51 0.50 -12.23
C LYS A 128 -21.17 -0.88 -12.80
N PHE A 129 -19.88 -1.17 -12.95
CA PHE A 129 -19.41 -2.46 -13.44
C PHE A 129 -19.61 -3.58 -12.41
N PHE A 130 -19.37 -3.31 -11.12
CA PHE A 130 -19.65 -4.27 -10.05
C PHE A 130 -21.14 -4.60 -9.90
N GLU A 131 -22.02 -3.59 -9.94
CA GLU A 131 -23.47 -3.79 -9.93
C GLU A 131 -23.90 -4.65 -11.12
N HIS A 132 -23.34 -4.41 -12.31
CA HIS A 132 -23.58 -5.26 -13.48
C HIS A 132 -23.06 -6.69 -13.33
N ALA A 133 -21.86 -6.87 -12.77
CA ALA A 133 -21.32 -8.19 -12.46
C ALA A 133 -22.26 -8.98 -11.52
N LEU A 134 -22.76 -8.32 -10.47
CA LEU A 134 -23.71 -8.92 -9.51
C LEU A 134 -25.10 -9.18 -10.10
N MET A 135 -25.53 -8.40 -11.11
CA MET A 135 -26.76 -8.71 -11.86
C MET A 135 -26.61 -9.97 -12.73
N LEU A 136 -25.43 -10.19 -13.29
CA LEU A 136 -25.13 -11.36 -14.13
C LEU A 136 -24.88 -12.63 -13.31
N ASP A 137 -24.18 -12.51 -12.18
CA ASP A 137 -23.91 -13.60 -11.25
C ASP A 137 -23.83 -13.07 -9.81
N ASN A 138 -24.77 -13.52 -8.98
CA ASN A 138 -24.87 -13.18 -7.57
C ASN A 138 -24.47 -14.32 -6.64
N SER A 139 -23.80 -15.36 -7.18
CA SER A 139 -23.37 -16.54 -6.43
C SER A 139 -21.88 -16.53 -6.07
N ASN A 140 -21.10 -15.59 -6.61
CA ASN A 140 -19.67 -15.47 -6.33
C ASN A 140 -19.39 -14.47 -5.19
N SER A 141 -18.84 -14.95 -4.09
CA SER A 141 -18.53 -14.13 -2.91
C SER A 141 -17.48 -13.04 -3.17
N GLN A 142 -16.54 -13.28 -4.09
CA GLN A 142 -15.50 -12.31 -4.45
C GLN A 142 -16.07 -11.05 -5.11
N PHE A 143 -17.14 -11.17 -5.91
CA PHE A 143 -17.79 -10.02 -6.55
C PHE A 143 -18.42 -9.09 -5.51
N TYR A 144 -19.09 -9.65 -4.50
CA TYR A 144 -19.62 -8.88 -3.38
C TYR A 144 -18.52 -8.22 -2.56
N TYR A 145 -17.41 -8.93 -2.30
CA TYR A 145 -16.27 -8.33 -1.60
C TYR A 145 -15.69 -7.14 -2.38
N ASN A 146 -15.42 -7.30 -3.68
CA ASN A 146 -14.86 -6.23 -4.51
C ASN A 146 -15.80 -5.01 -4.58
N TYR A 147 -17.11 -5.26 -4.74
CA TYR A 147 -18.14 -4.23 -4.70
C TYR A 147 -18.18 -3.50 -3.35
N GLY A 148 -18.18 -4.25 -2.25
CA GLY A 148 -18.19 -3.72 -0.89
C GLY A 148 -16.97 -2.85 -0.58
N VAL A 149 -15.79 -3.24 -1.08
CA VAL A 149 -14.57 -2.42 -1.00
C VAL A 149 -14.80 -1.07 -1.68
N SER A 150 -15.29 -1.03 -2.92
CA SER A 150 -15.53 0.24 -3.61
C SER A 150 -16.63 1.10 -2.95
N CYS A 151 -17.69 0.48 -2.42
CA CYS A 151 -18.71 1.19 -1.62
C CYS A 151 -18.11 1.87 -0.39
N LYS A 152 -17.24 1.15 0.34
CA LYS A 152 -16.51 1.71 1.50
C LYS A 152 -15.65 2.90 1.10
N PHE A 153 -14.95 2.84 -0.03
CA PHE A 153 -14.10 3.94 -0.49
C PHE A 153 -14.88 5.21 -0.87
N ILE A 154 -16.10 5.07 -1.42
CA ILE A 154 -16.97 6.22 -1.70
C ILE A 154 -17.77 6.70 -0.49
N GLY A 155 -17.65 6.03 0.67
CA GLY A 155 -18.33 6.38 1.91
C GLY A 155 -19.74 5.78 2.08
N ASP A 156 -20.16 4.89 1.20
CA ASP A 156 -21.43 4.15 1.34
C ASP A 156 -21.23 2.91 2.21
N PHE A 157 -21.10 3.15 3.52
CA PHE A 157 -20.81 2.10 4.49
C PHE A 157 -21.95 1.07 4.63
N ASN A 158 -23.20 1.47 4.41
CA ASN A 158 -24.35 0.56 4.49
C ASN A 158 -24.33 -0.47 3.35
N LYS A 159 -24.07 -0.02 2.11
CA LYS A 159 -23.90 -0.96 0.99
C LYS A 159 -22.66 -1.83 1.15
N ALA A 160 -21.56 -1.26 1.67
CA ALA A 160 -20.35 -2.03 1.95
C ALA A 160 -20.61 -3.15 2.96
N GLU A 161 -21.27 -2.85 4.08
CA GLU A 161 -21.65 -3.81 5.11
C GLU A 161 -22.54 -4.92 4.54
N THR A 162 -23.60 -4.54 3.80
CA THR A 162 -24.49 -5.51 3.15
C THR A 162 -23.74 -6.43 2.19
N ALA A 163 -22.84 -5.88 1.38
CA ALA A 163 -22.05 -6.66 0.43
C ALA A 163 -21.08 -7.63 1.13
N PHE A 164 -20.37 -7.18 2.17
CA PHE A 164 -19.49 -8.07 2.93
C PHE A 164 -20.27 -9.20 3.62
N GLU A 165 -21.45 -8.91 4.17
CA GLU A 165 -22.33 -9.96 4.73
C GLU A 165 -22.81 -10.96 3.67
N GLN A 166 -23.15 -10.52 2.44
CA GLN A 166 -23.47 -11.46 1.36
C GLN A 166 -22.27 -12.32 0.96
N ALA A 167 -21.07 -11.72 0.88
CA ALA A 167 -19.84 -12.46 0.60
C ALA A 167 -19.60 -13.57 1.64
N ILE A 168 -19.78 -13.25 2.93
CA ILE A 168 -19.66 -14.20 4.05
C ILE A 168 -20.79 -15.25 4.02
N LYS A 169 -22.01 -14.87 3.63
CA LYS A 169 -23.14 -15.81 3.50
C LYS A 169 -22.87 -16.89 2.45
N ILE A 170 -22.28 -16.50 1.31
CA ILE A 170 -21.91 -17.41 0.21
C ILE A 170 -20.70 -18.26 0.61
N THR A 171 -19.68 -17.64 1.20
CA THR A 171 -18.43 -18.29 1.59
C THR A 171 -18.13 -17.93 3.05
N PRO A 172 -18.57 -18.76 4.03
CA PRO A 172 -18.45 -18.46 5.46
C PRO A 172 -17.04 -18.18 5.97
N ASP A 173 -16.03 -18.69 5.28
CA ASP A 173 -14.59 -18.56 5.56
C ASP A 173 -13.91 -17.46 4.73
N HIS A 174 -14.66 -16.59 4.04
CA HIS A 174 -14.09 -15.47 3.27
C HIS A 174 -13.43 -14.43 4.19
N TYR A 175 -12.16 -14.68 4.51
CA TYR A 175 -11.39 -13.95 5.51
C TYR A 175 -11.22 -12.46 5.21
N GLN A 176 -11.10 -12.08 3.93
CA GLN A 176 -11.01 -10.67 3.53
C GLN A 176 -12.32 -9.92 3.82
N ALA A 177 -13.49 -10.54 3.57
CA ALA A 177 -14.78 -9.94 3.85
C ALA A 177 -15.00 -9.78 5.36
N HIS A 178 -14.65 -10.80 6.16
CA HIS A 178 -14.66 -10.72 7.63
C HIS A 178 -13.83 -9.56 8.18
N PHE A 179 -12.59 -9.42 7.69
CA PHE A 179 -11.74 -8.30 8.08
C PHE A 179 -12.30 -6.95 7.62
N ALA A 180 -12.73 -6.85 6.36
CA ALA A 180 -13.25 -5.60 5.80
C ALA A 180 -14.49 -5.10 6.55
N LEU A 181 -15.36 -6.02 6.96
CA LEU A 181 -16.54 -5.75 7.78
C LEU A 181 -16.17 -5.27 9.19
N SER A 182 -15.25 -5.97 9.86
CA SER A 182 -14.74 -5.53 11.19
C SER A 182 -14.03 -4.16 11.10
N ASP A 183 -13.39 -3.86 9.97
CA ASP A 183 -12.71 -2.60 9.69
C ASP A 183 -13.67 -1.44 9.37
N LEU A 184 -14.96 -1.68 9.10
CA LEU A 184 -15.96 -0.61 8.97
C LEU A 184 -16.20 0.13 10.31
N GLY A 185 -15.93 -0.51 11.45
CA GLY A 185 -16.04 0.12 12.77
C GLY A 185 -17.47 0.29 13.29
N ASN A 186 -18.48 -0.28 12.60
CA ASN A 186 -19.88 -0.27 13.03
C ASN A 186 -20.17 -1.22 14.19
N THR A 187 -19.16 -1.94 14.70
CA THR A 187 -19.40 -2.96 15.70
C THR A 187 -19.83 -2.39 17.05
N ARG A 188 -20.95 -2.91 17.54
CA ARG A 188 -21.54 -2.52 18.83
C ARG A 188 -21.33 -3.63 19.84
N LEU A 189 -21.26 -3.27 21.12
CA LEU A 189 -21.11 -4.21 22.24
C LEU A 189 -22.05 -5.45 22.13
N LYS A 190 -23.27 -5.27 21.62
CA LYS A 190 -24.29 -6.33 21.48
C LYS A 190 -24.45 -6.91 20.06
N ALA A 191 -23.71 -6.41 19.07
CA ALA A 191 -23.81 -6.83 17.67
C ALA A 191 -22.40 -7.03 17.09
N ASN A 192 -21.54 -7.74 17.83
CA ASN A 192 -20.20 -8.08 17.40
C ASN A 192 -20.14 -9.44 16.70
N HIS A 193 -19.00 -9.68 16.03
CA HIS A 193 -18.81 -10.84 15.18
C HIS A 193 -17.83 -11.88 15.75
N ILE A 194 -17.52 -11.77 17.04
CA ILE A 194 -16.41 -12.51 17.67
C ILE A 194 -16.59 -14.02 17.52
N GLU A 195 -17.78 -14.56 17.81
CA GLU A 195 -18.00 -16.01 17.76
C GLU A 195 -17.88 -16.58 16.34
N ARG A 196 -18.44 -15.91 15.32
CA ARG A 196 -18.28 -16.36 13.92
C ARG A 196 -16.83 -16.24 13.45
N LEU A 197 -16.12 -15.18 13.87
CA LEU A 197 -14.71 -14.98 13.54
C LEU A 197 -13.82 -16.04 14.19
N LYS A 198 -14.09 -16.43 15.45
CA LYS A 198 -13.38 -17.53 16.12
C LYS A 198 -13.56 -18.85 15.39
N ILE A 199 -14.78 -19.16 14.97
CA ILE A 199 -15.07 -20.37 14.18
C ILE A 199 -14.29 -20.34 12.86
N ALA A 200 -14.30 -19.22 12.13
CA ALA A 200 -13.56 -19.08 10.89
C ALA A 200 -12.04 -19.18 11.10
N PHE A 201 -11.51 -18.55 12.16
CA PHE A 201 -10.10 -18.56 12.51
C PHE A 201 -9.60 -19.98 12.81
N ASN A 202 -10.35 -20.73 13.64
CA ASN A 202 -9.97 -22.08 14.05
C ASN A 202 -10.04 -23.12 12.93
N LYS A 203 -10.76 -22.84 11.83
CA LYS A 203 -10.83 -23.72 10.66
C LYS A 203 -9.66 -23.54 9.70
N GLN A 204 -8.89 -22.47 9.84
CA GLN A 204 -7.93 -22.05 8.85
C GLN A 204 -6.50 -22.45 9.22
N THR A 205 -5.71 -22.82 8.22
CA THR A 205 -4.27 -23.09 8.36
C THR A 205 -3.43 -22.15 7.50
N HIS A 206 -4.02 -21.52 6.48
CA HIS A 206 -3.31 -20.55 5.63
C HIS A 206 -2.96 -19.27 6.39
N ALA A 207 -1.68 -18.90 6.37
CA ALA A 207 -1.14 -17.79 7.16
C ALA A 207 -1.79 -16.44 6.85
N ASP A 208 -2.10 -16.15 5.58
CA ASP A 208 -2.73 -14.85 5.22
C ASP A 208 -4.17 -14.76 5.70
N ALA A 209 -4.86 -15.89 5.73
CA ALA A 209 -6.24 -15.94 6.18
C ALA A 209 -6.31 -15.86 7.71
N LEU A 210 -5.40 -16.54 8.42
CA LEU A 210 -5.21 -16.34 9.86
C LEU A 210 -4.88 -14.88 10.18
N LEU A 211 -4.00 -14.24 9.40
CA LEU A 211 -3.64 -12.83 9.60
C LEU A 211 -4.86 -11.90 9.49
N HIS A 212 -5.68 -12.04 8.44
CA HIS A 212 -6.90 -11.23 8.31
C HIS A 212 -7.89 -11.48 9.46
N LEU A 213 -8.19 -12.75 9.75
CA LEU A 213 -9.17 -13.11 10.78
C LEU A 213 -8.69 -12.73 12.19
N GLY A 214 -7.40 -12.88 12.49
CA GLY A 214 -6.81 -12.47 13.77
C GLY A 214 -6.84 -10.95 13.96
N HIS A 215 -6.54 -10.18 12.91
CA HIS A 215 -6.71 -8.72 12.95
C HIS A 215 -8.19 -8.30 13.04
N ALA A 216 -9.12 -9.04 12.43
CA ALA A 216 -10.56 -8.82 12.58
C ALA A 216 -11.00 -9.05 14.04
N LEU A 217 -10.64 -10.19 14.63
CA LEU A 217 -10.88 -10.50 16.04
C LEU A 217 -10.32 -9.43 16.96
N ALA A 218 -9.07 -9.01 16.73
CA ALA A 218 -8.43 -7.98 17.54
C ALA A 218 -9.20 -6.66 17.53
N LYS A 219 -9.70 -6.23 16.37
CA LYS A 219 -10.55 -5.03 16.25
C LYS A 219 -11.84 -5.17 17.04
N GLU A 220 -12.51 -6.31 16.95
CA GLU A 220 -13.77 -6.54 17.66
C GLU A 220 -13.57 -6.60 19.18
N TYR A 221 -12.50 -7.26 19.65
CA TYR A 221 -12.12 -7.28 21.06
C TYR A 221 -11.74 -5.89 21.59
N GLU A 222 -11.02 -5.09 20.81
CA GLU A 222 -10.73 -3.69 21.15
C GLU A 222 -12.01 -2.86 21.32
N HIS A 223 -13.01 -3.05 20.46
CA HIS A 223 -14.28 -2.32 20.53
C HIS A 223 -15.07 -2.65 21.81
N ILE A 224 -14.97 -3.87 22.33
CA ILE A 224 -15.60 -4.26 23.61
C ILE A 224 -14.69 -4.01 24.83
N GLY A 225 -13.48 -3.52 24.63
CA GLY A 225 -12.53 -3.18 25.70
C GLY A 225 -11.67 -4.33 26.22
N ASP A 226 -11.67 -5.48 25.56
CA ASP A 226 -10.91 -6.67 25.94
C ASP A 226 -9.55 -6.70 25.21
N TYR A 227 -8.59 -5.98 25.77
CA TYR A 227 -7.27 -5.82 25.15
C TYR A 227 -6.37 -7.06 25.28
N GLU A 228 -6.65 -7.93 26.25
CA GLU A 228 -5.96 -9.20 26.45
C GLU A 228 -6.24 -10.14 25.26
N ASN A 229 -7.52 -10.38 24.96
CA ASN A 229 -7.90 -11.19 23.80
C ASN A 229 -7.52 -10.51 22.48
N ALA A 230 -7.60 -9.18 22.40
CA ALA A 230 -7.13 -8.47 21.22
C ALA A 230 -5.64 -8.71 20.95
N PHE A 231 -4.81 -8.69 21.99
CA PHE A 231 -3.38 -9.00 21.86
C PHE A 231 -3.16 -10.47 21.52
N HIS A 232 -3.85 -11.40 22.18
CA HIS A 232 -3.75 -12.84 21.92
C HIS A 232 -3.94 -13.18 20.44
N TYR A 233 -4.99 -12.67 19.80
CA TYR A 233 -5.25 -12.95 18.39
C TYR A 233 -4.27 -12.24 17.44
N LEU A 234 -3.79 -11.05 17.77
CA LEU A 234 -2.71 -10.40 17.01
C LEU A 234 -1.43 -11.23 17.07
N ASP A 235 -1.02 -11.66 18.25
CA ASP A 235 0.20 -12.42 18.46
C ASP A 235 0.15 -13.77 17.76
N ASN A 236 -0.96 -14.50 17.91
CA ASN A 236 -1.15 -15.78 17.26
C ASN A 236 -1.08 -15.67 15.73
N CYS A 237 -1.85 -14.76 15.13
CA CYS A 237 -1.92 -14.66 13.67
C CYS A 237 -0.61 -14.15 13.06
N LYS A 238 0.06 -13.19 13.71
CA LYS A 238 1.33 -12.66 13.22
C LYS A 238 2.50 -13.59 13.43
N SER A 239 2.53 -14.34 14.53
CA SER A 239 3.51 -15.41 14.74
C SER A 239 3.42 -16.48 13.66
N ASN A 240 2.20 -16.85 13.23
CA ASN A 240 2.00 -17.75 12.10
C ASN A 240 2.49 -17.13 10.78
N LYS A 241 2.14 -15.86 10.51
CA LYS A 241 2.62 -15.16 9.31
C LYS A 241 4.14 -15.05 9.28
N LEU A 242 4.77 -14.70 10.40
CA LEU A 242 6.22 -14.58 10.53
C LEU A 242 6.91 -15.92 10.20
N LYS A 243 6.44 -17.03 10.77
CA LYS A 243 6.96 -18.39 10.47
C LYS A 243 6.82 -18.79 9.00
N SER A 244 5.76 -18.34 8.33
CA SER A 244 5.54 -18.60 6.89
C SER A 244 6.30 -17.64 5.97
N SER A 245 6.90 -16.58 6.52
CA SER A 245 7.60 -15.54 5.76
C SER A 245 9.12 -15.79 5.74
N GLN A 246 9.80 -15.25 4.73
CA GLN A 246 11.27 -15.22 4.67
C GLN A 246 11.85 -13.96 5.35
N TYR A 247 11.12 -13.37 6.30
CA TYR A 247 11.51 -12.11 6.89
C TYR A 247 12.68 -12.28 7.86
N ASP A 248 13.79 -11.59 7.58
CA ASP A 248 14.94 -11.47 8.47
C ASP A 248 15.15 -10.00 8.85
N PHE A 249 15.06 -9.70 10.15
CA PHE A 249 15.29 -8.36 10.66
C PHE A 249 16.74 -7.88 10.42
N SER A 250 17.70 -8.79 10.30
CA SER A 250 19.10 -8.44 10.05
C SER A 250 19.30 -7.69 8.72
N GLU A 251 18.46 -7.96 7.71
CA GLU A 251 18.46 -7.21 6.44
C GLU A 251 18.24 -5.71 6.68
N PHE A 252 17.27 -5.37 7.55
CA PHE A 252 16.99 -3.97 7.88
C PHE A 252 18.09 -3.34 8.73
N GLN A 253 18.66 -4.06 9.70
CA GLN A 253 19.77 -3.53 10.51
C GLN A 253 20.99 -3.21 9.64
N ASN A 254 21.30 -4.09 8.69
CA ASN A 254 22.36 -3.87 7.70
C ASN A 254 22.03 -2.66 6.81
N LEU A 255 20.78 -2.52 6.37
CA LEU A 255 20.36 -1.37 5.58
C LEU A 255 20.46 -0.04 6.35
N PHE A 256 19.99 0.03 7.60
CA PHE A 256 20.12 1.22 8.46
C PHE A 256 21.59 1.63 8.62
N THR A 257 22.46 0.65 8.95
CA THR A 257 23.90 0.86 9.09
C THR A 257 24.51 1.35 7.77
N HIS A 258 24.14 0.73 6.66
CA HIS A 258 24.66 1.05 5.34
C HIS A 258 24.27 2.48 4.91
N VAL A 259 22.99 2.86 5.03
CA VAL A 259 22.51 4.22 4.72
C VAL A 259 23.26 5.27 5.55
N LYS A 260 23.44 5.04 6.85
CA LYS A 260 24.20 5.93 7.73
C LYS A 260 25.65 6.07 7.27
N ASN A 261 26.29 4.98 6.86
CA ASN A 261 27.68 5.00 6.37
C ASN A 261 27.83 5.70 5.03
N MET A 262 26.94 5.42 4.07
CA MET A 262 26.96 6.07 2.74
C MET A 262 26.82 7.59 2.84
N SER A 263 26.04 8.09 3.81
CA SER A 263 25.88 9.55 4.00
C SER A 263 27.16 10.31 4.35
N LYS A 264 28.22 9.60 4.78
CA LYS A 264 29.53 10.20 5.06
C LYS A 264 30.36 10.42 3.79
N LYS A 265 29.96 9.84 2.65
CA LYS A 265 30.67 9.99 1.37
C LYS A 265 30.54 11.44 0.88
N VAL A 266 31.67 12.05 0.53
CA VAL A 266 31.71 13.33 -0.17
C VAL A 266 31.34 13.09 -1.63
N THR A 267 30.37 13.82 -2.16
CA THR A 267 29.94 13.72 -3.57
C THR A 267 29.95 15.11 -4.19
N SER A 268 30.52 15.24 -5.39
CA SER A 268 30.75 16.52 -6.08
C SER A 268 29.56 17.05 -6.90
N ASN A 269 28.40 16.38 -6.86
CA ASN A 269 27.31 16.67 -7.80
C ASN A 269 26.25 17.59 -7.17
N ILE A 270 25.84 18.63 -7.92
CA ILE A 270 24.72 19.51 -7.59
C ILE A 270 23.44 18.85 -8.13
N GLY A 271 22.43 18.66 -7.27
CA GLY A 271 21.14 18.10 -7.67
C GLY A 271 20.20 19.10 -8.36
N CYS A 272 18.97 18.66 -8.62
CA CYS A 272 17.91 19.47 -9.20
C CYS A 272 17.42 20.55 -8.22
N ILE A 273 17.49 21.82 -8.62
CA ILE A 273 17.23 22.97 -7.73
C ILE A 273 15.74 23.28 -7.48
N SER A 274 14.81 22.41 -7.88
CA SER A 274 13.37 22.62 -7.67
C SER A 274 13.05 22.79 -6.17
N LYS A 275 12.12 23.72 -5.89
CA LYS A 275 11.60 24.01 -4.54
C LYS A 275 10.21 23.40 -4.29
N GLU A 276 9.65 22.75 -5.29
CA GLU A 276 8.27 22.25 -5.27
C GLU A 276 8.06 21.11 -4.26
N PRO A 277 8.96 20.12 -4.12
CA PRO A 277 8.67 18.94 -3.30
C PRO A 277 8.76 19.20 -1.80
N ILE A 278 7.72 18.76 -1.08
CA ILE A 278 7.68 18.66 0.39
C ILE A 278 7.55 17.18 0.75
N PHE A 279 8.57 16.61 1.36
CA PHE A 279 8.56 15.24 1.84
C PHE A 279 8.04 15.17 3.27
N ILE A 280 7.07 14.29 3.52
CA ILE A 280 6.58 13.98 4.87
C ILE A 280 6.85 12.52 5.16
N LEU A 281 7.73 12.27 6.14
CA LEU A 281 8.23 10.95 6.45
C LEU A 281 8.22 10.68 7.96
N GLY A 282 8.53 9.45 8.34
CA GLY A 282 8.51 8.99 9.73
C GLY A 282 8.06 7.53 9.79
N MET A 283 7.90 6.98 10.99
CA MET A 283 7.29 5.65 11.11
C MET A 283 5.84 5.68 10.62
N PRO A 284 5.30 4.61 9.99
CA PRO A 284 3.87 4.50 9.79
C PRO A 284 3.14 4.68 11.13
N ARG A 285 1.91 5.22 11.10
CA ARG A 285 1.11 5.50 12.31
C ARG A 285 1.68 6.56 13.27
N SER A 286 2.73 7.29 12.88
CA SER A 286 3.29 8.42 13.66
C SER A 286 2.53 9.75 13.53
N GLY A 287 1.55 9.84 12.62
CA GLY A 287 0.79 11.08 12.37
C GLY A 287 1.15 11.82 11.08
N THR A 288 1.95 11.22 10.20
CA THR A 288 2.32 11.80 8.88
C THR A 288 1.11 12.23 8.05
N THR A 289 0.02 11.46 8.02
CA THR A 289 -1.21 11.83 7.30
C THR A 289 -1.89 13.08 7.86
N LEU A 290 -1.80 13.34 9.18
CA LEU A 290 -2.36 14.56 9.76
C LEU A 290 -1.59 15.79 9.23
N VAL A 291 -0.26 15.73 9.23
CA VAL A 291 0.59 16.83 8.72
C VAL A 291 0.39 17.04 7.23
N GLU A 292 0.32 15.96 6.46
CA GLU A 292 -0.04 16.04 5.04
C GLU A 292 -1.38 16.76 4.85
N ARG A 293 -2.41 16.42 5.65
CA ARG A 293 -3.73 17.05 5.56
C ARG A 293 -3.72 18.53 5.92
N ILE A 294 -2.95 18.90 6.95
CA ILE A 294 -2.75 20.29 7.35
C ILE A 294 -2.15 21.09 6.20
N ILE A 295 -1.03 20.62 5.63
CA ILE A 295 -0.29 21.38 4.60
C ILE A 295 -1.05 21.37 3.27
N SER A 296 -1.68 20.25 2.87
CA SER A 296 -2.50 20.15 1.65
C SER A 296 -3.85 20.87 1.74
N SER A 297 -4.18 21.48 2.88
CA SER A 297 -5.30 22.42 2.97
C SER A 297 -4.90 23.84 2.54
N HIS A 298 -3.63 24.04 2.18
CA HIS A 298 -3.12 25.28 1.60
C HIS A 298 -3.30 25.28 0.07
N ASP A 299 -3.77 26.39 -0.51
CA ASP A 299 -4.15 26.44 -1.94
C ASP A 299 -2.98 26.26 -2.91
N LEU A 300 -1.75 26.53 -2.46
CA LEU A 300 -0.52 26.36 -3.23
C LEU A 300 0.06 24.94 -3.19
N VAL A 301 -0.59 24.00 -2.48
CA VAL A 301 -0.04 22.67 -2.20
C VAL A 301 -0.97 21.57 -2.66
N THR A 302 -0.46 20.66 -3.50
CA THR A 302 -1.15 19.42 -3.86
C THR A 302 -0.59 18.25 -3.05
N SER A 303 -1.45 17.44 -2.41
CA SER A 303 -1.00 16.13 -1.88
C SER A 303 -0.92 15.12 -3.02
N ALA A 304 0.23 14.46 -3.15
CA ALA A 304 0.42 13.37 -4.10
C ALA A 304 0.39 11.97 -3.44
N GLY A 305 0.12 11.91 -2.13
CA GLY A 305 -0.01 10.65 -1.38
C GLY A 305 1.33 9.93 -1.15
N GLU A 306 1.29 8.59 -1.14
CA GLU A 306 2.45 7.70 -0.95
C GLU A 306 3.11 7.37 -2.28
N LEU A 307 3.99 8.26 -2.78
CA LEU A 307 4.68 8.06 -4.05
C LEU A 307 5.87 7.11 -3.89
N GLN A 308 5.89 6.02 -4.67
CA GLN A 308 7.08 5.16 -4.79
C GLN A 308 8.12 5.73 -5.78
N ASP A 309 7.79 6.84 -6.45
CA ASP A 309 8.51 7.35 -7.61
C ASP A 309 9.95 7.76 -7.34
N PHE A 310 10.29 8.23 -6.13
CA PHE A 310 11.67 8.56 -5.80
C PHE A 310 12.56 7.33 -5.81
N GLY A 311 12.14 6.27 -5.09
CA GLY A 311 12.83 4.98 -5.11
C GLY A 311 12.86 4.36 -6.51
N MET A 312 11.74 4.43 -7.25
CA MET A 312 11.66 3.93 -8.62
C MET A 312 12.59 4.66 -9.59
N SER A 313 12.77 5.98 -9.43
CA SER A 313 13.69 6.78 -10.25
C SER A 313 15.14 6.39 -9.99
N ILE A 314 15.51 6.13 -8.74
CA ILE A 314 16.82 5.56 -8.39
C ILE A 314 16.96 4.19 -9.05
N LYS A 315 15.98 3.30 -8.87
CA LYS A 315 16.01 1.94 -9.39
C LYS A 315 16.15 1.88 -10.92
N GLU A 316 15.45 2.75 -11.62
CA GLU A 316 15.49 2.89 -13.08
C GLU A 316 16.89 3.31 -13.56
N LEU A 317 17.52 4.27 -12.87
CA LEU A 317 18.80 4.82 -13.27
C LEU A 317 20.00 3.98 -12.82
N THR A 318 19.90 3.25 -11.70
CA THR A 318 20.95 2.30 -11.29
C THR A 318 20.93 1.00 -12.09
N GLN A 319 19.76 0.59 -12.61
CA GLN A 319 19.58 -0.67 -13.34
C GLN A 319 20.04 -1.91 -12.54
N THR A 320 19.95 -1.88 -11.21
CA THR A 320 20.36 -3.00 -10.35
C THR A 320 19.48 -4.24 -10.57
N ASN A 321 20.07 -5.44 -10.49
CA ASN A 321 19.42 -6.70 -10.88
C ASN A 321 18.39 -7.22 -9.88
N THR A 322 18.52 -6.82 -8.60
CA THR A 322 17.55 -7.09 -7.53
C THR A 322 16.12 -6.69 -7.92
N ASN A 323 15.11 -7.37 -7.38
CA ASN A 323 13.70 -6.99 -7.59
C ASN A 323 13.19 -6.00 -6.52
N LYS A 324 14.02 -5.63 -5.55
CA LYS A 324 13.71 -4.63 -4.51
C LYS A 324 14.12 -3.23 -5.00
N VAL A 325 13.36 -2.22 -4.55
CA VAL A 325 13.62 -0.78 -4.81
C VAL A 325 14.49 -0.18 -3.70
N LEU A 326 14.30 -0.70 -2.48
CA LEU A 326 15.06 -0.35 -1.29
C LEU A 326 15.87 -1.57 -0.83
N ASP A 327 17.17 -1.55 -1.13
CA ASP A 327 18.18 -2.53 -0.69
C ASP A 327 19.60 -1.93 -0.75
N ILE A 328 20.58 -2.66 -0.24
CA ILE A 328 21.97 -2.21 -0.14
C ILE A 328 22.60 -1.95 -1.53
N GLU A 329 22.39 -2.85 -2.50
CA GLU A 329 22.97 -2.74 -3.83
C GLU A 329 22.50 -1.46 -4.53
N THR A 330 21.19 -1.23 -4.51
CA THR A 330 20.54 -0.08 -5.14
C THR A 330 20.93 1.22 -4.46
N ILE A 331 20.96 1.26 -3.13
CA ILE A 331 21.41 2.45 -2.39
C ILE A 331 22.89 2.74 -2.66
N THR A 332 23.75 1.72 -2.70
CA THR A 332 25.19 1.91 -2.97
C THR A 332 25.39 2.62 -4.31
N GLN A 333 24.79 2.09 -5.37
CA GLN A 333 24.94 2.65 -6.72
C GLN A 333 24.27 4.02 -6.89
N ALA A 334 23.21 4.29 -6.12
CA ALA A 334 22.52 5.57 -6.17
C ALA A 334 23.43 6.77 -5.85
N TYR A 335 24.47 6.58 -5.03
CA TYR A 335 25.42 7.65 -4.67
C TYR A 335 26.38 8.03 -5.79
N ASP A 336 26.49 7.23 -6.83
CA ASP A 336 27.36 7.46 -7.98
C ASP A 336 26.57 7.98 -9.21
N LEU A 337 25.25 8.18 -9.07
CA LEU A 337 24.40 8.72 -10.12
C LEU A 337 24.59 10.24 -10.33
N ASP A 338 24.17 10.71 -11.49
CA ASP A 338 23.90 12.13 -11.72
C ASP A 338 22.61 12.55 -10.97
N PHE A 339 22.79 13.27 -9.87
CA PHE A 339 21.70 13.76 -9.04
C PHE A 339 20.75 14.73 -9.75
N THR A 340 21.21 15.46 -10.78
CA THR A 340 20.31 16.29 -11.60
C THR A 340 19.38 15.42 -12.44
N ALA A 341 19.92 14.33 -13.02
CA ALA A 341 19.11 13.36 -13.76
C ALA A 341 18.09 12.67 -12.85
N VAL A 342 18.48 12.21 -11.65
CA VAL A 342 17.55 11.58 -10.70
C VAL A 342 16.40 12.54 -10.34
N GLY A 343 16.71 13.80 -10.04
CA GLY A 343 15.72 14.80 -9.66
C GLY A 343 14.75 15.13 -10.81
N THR A 344 15.27 15.23 -12.04
CA THR A 344 14.46 15.47 -13.23
C THR A 344 13.51 14.29 -13.52
N THR A 345 14.01 13.06 -13.43
CA THR A 345 13.21 11.85 -13.61
C THR A 345 12.09 11.78 -12.57
N TYR A 346 12.40 12.00 -11.29
CA TYR A 346 11.41 12.02 -10.22
C TYR A 346 10.31 13.07 -10.45
N LEU A 347 10.68 14.31 -10.74
CA LEU A 347 9.71 15.39 -10.99
C LEU A 347 8.81 15.06 -12.19
N ASN A 348 9.37 14.56 -13.29
CA ASN A 348 8.61 14.21 -14.47
C ASN A 348 7.59 13.09 -14.20
N ARG A 349 7.98 12.05 -13.46
CA ARG A 349 7.09 10.93 -13.11
C ARG A 349 5.89 11.37 -12.27
N THR A 350 6.10 12.34 -11.38
CA THR A 350 5.05 12.81 -10.46
C THR A 350 4.08 13.80 -11.09
N ARG A 351 4.40 14.41 -12.25
CA ARG A 351 3.56 15.45 -12.90
C ARG A 351 2.13 15.05 -13.19
N THR A 352 1.88 13.76 -13.47
CA THR A 352 0.52 13.26 -13.68
C THR A 352 -0.38 13.47 -12.47
N VAL A 353 0.19 13.43 -11.26
CA VAL A 353 -0.53 13.60 -9.99
C VAL A 353 -0.39 15.02 -9.46
N THR A 354 0.80 15.63 -9.57
CA THR A 354 1.11 16.92 -8.96
C THR A 354 0.64 18.12 -9.80
N GLY A 355 0.40 17.91 -11.09
CA GLY A 355 0.01 18.98 -12.01
C GLY A 355 1.05 20.10 -12.05
N SER A 356 0.58 21.33 -11.95
CA SER A 356 1.40 22.55 -12.01
C SER A 356 1.32 23.40 -10.74
N THR A 357 0.99 22.81 -9.58
CA THR A 357 0.96 23.58 -8.32
C THR A 357 2.36 23.97 -7.87
N PRO A 358 2.53 25.13 -7.18
CA PRO A 358 3.84 25.59 -6.73
C PRO A 358 4.57 24.61 -5.80
N HIS A 359 3.81 23.83 -5.03
CA HIS A 359 4.34 22.78 -4.19
C HIS A 359 3.52 21.51 -4.29
N PHE A 360 4.14 20.39 -3.97
CA PHE A 360 3.43 19.13 -3.76
C PHE A 360 4.02 18.34 -2.60
N ILE A 361 3.18 17.51 -1.98
CA ILE A 361 3.57 16.65 -0.88
C ILE A 361 3.78 15.22 -1.39
N ASP A 362 4.98 14.70 -1.16
CA ASP A 362 5.28 13.27 -1.20
C ASP A 362 5.32 12.74 0.24
N LYS A 363 4.24 12.07 0.64
CA LYS A 363 4.12 11.48 1.97
C LYS A 363 4.24 9.98 1.84
N LEU A 364 5.48 9.48 1.79
CA LEU A 364 5.80 8.07 1.97
C LEU A 364 6.62 7.90 3.27
N PRO A 365 6.08 7.23 4.31
CA PRO A 365 6.77 7.08 5.60
C PRO A 365 8.24 6.64 5.47
N PHE A 366 8.51 5.64 4.62
CA PHE A 366 9.81 5.02 4.46
C PHE A 366 10.84 5.86 3.69
N ASN A 367 10.47 7.05 3.20
CA ASN A 367 11.44 8.01 2.67
C ASN A 367 12.51 8.42 3.71
N PHE A 368 12.34 8.06 4.99
CA PHE A 368 13.40 8.22 6.00
C PHE A 368 14.71 7.49 5.65
N PHE A 369 14.68 6.43 4.83
CA PHE A 369 15.90 5.78 4.31
C PHE A 369 16.59 6.60 3.20
N TYR A 370 15.86 7.47 2.53
CA TYR A 370 16.34 8.26 1.40
C TYR A 370 16.71 9.70 1.77
N VAL A 371 16.61 10.12 3.05
CA VAL A 371 16.82 11.53 3.48
C VAL A 371 18.12 12.12 2.92
N ASP A 372 19.23 11.41 3.01
CA ASP A 372 20.51 11.91 2.50
C ASP A 372 20.49 12.07 0.96
N LEU A 373 19.99 11.07 0.24
CA LEU A 373 19.85 11.11 -1.22
C LEU A 373 18.88 12.20 -1.67
N ILE A 374 17.72 12.36 -1.02
CA ILE A 374 16.74 13.42 -1.32
C ILE A 374 17.40 14.79 -1.22
N ARG A 375 18.18 15.06 -0.16
CA ARG A 375 18.86 16.35 0.00
C ARG A 375 19.96 16.59 -1.04
N ARG A 376 20.58 15.54 -1.57
CA ARG A 376 21.59 15.66 -2.63
C ARG A 376 20.94 15.85 -4.00
N VAL A 377 19.86 15.10 -4.26
CA VAL A 377 19.09 15.10 -5.51
C VAL A 377 18.19 16.33 -5.65
N LEU A 378 17.59 16.79 -4.57
CA LEU A 378 16.67 17.93 -4.49
C LEU A 378 17.09 18.85 -3.32
N PRO A 379 18.20 19.60 -3.44
CA PRO A 379 18.77 20.39 -2.35
C PRO A 379 17.83 21.42 -1.72
N ASN A 380 16.80 21.86 -2.46
CA ASN A 380 15.82 22.83 -1.97
C ASN A 380 14.48 22.19 -1.51
N ALA A 381 14.31 20.87 -1.64
CA ALA A 381 13.11 20.20 -1.14
C ALA A 381 13.05 20.28 0.39
N LYS A 382 11.83 20.42 0.92
CA LYS A 382 11.58 20.46 2.37
C LYS A 382 11.30 19.05 2.86
N ILE A 383 11.89 18.66 4.00
CA ILE A 383 11.69 17.34 4.59
C ILE A 383 11.19 17.52 6.02
N ILE A 384 9.99 17.00 6.32
CA ILE A 384 9.40 16.96 7.65
C ILE A 384 9.36 15.51 8.12
N CYS A 385 10.10 15.20 9.18
CA CYS A 385 10.12 13.90 9.83
C CYS A 385 9.26 13.91 11.10
N LEU A 386 8.21 13.08 11.12
CA LEU A 386 7.37 12.90 12.29
C LEU A 386 8.01 11.95 13.31
N LEU A 387 8.10 12.43 14.54
CA LEU A 387 8.38 11.64 15.73
C LEU A 387 7.13 11.59 16.59
N ARG A 388 6.77 10.42 17.08
CA ARG A 388 5.65 10.23 18.00
C ARG A 388 6.16 9.41 19.18
N ASN A 389 5.44 9.41 20.29
CA ASN A 389 5.67 8.50 21.39
C ASN A 389 6.08 7.09 20.87
N PRO A 390 7.26 6.57 21.25
CA PRO A 390 7.79 5.31 20.71
C PRO A 390 6.85 4.13 20.93
N MET A 391 6.22 4.01 22.10
CA MET A 391 5.34 2.90 22.43
C MET A 391 4.00 2.99 21.68
N ASP A 392 3.42 4.19 21.55
CA ASP A 392 2.25 4.39 20.69
C ASP A 392 2.56 4.07 19.23
N THR A 393 3.78 4.38 18.77
CA THR A 393 4.23 4.05 17.43
C THR A 393 4.38 2.54 17.26
N CYS A 394 5.03 1.86 18.20
CA CYS A 394 5.24 0.40 18.14
C CYS A 394 3.91 -0.35 18.17
N ILE A 395 3.05 -0.07 19.15
CA ILE A 395 1.71 -0.69 19.24
C ILE A 395 0.83 -0.30 18.04
N GLY A 396 0.94 0.93 17.55
CA GLY A 396 0.23 1.38 16.36
C GLY A 396 0.62 0.59 15.10
N ASN A 397 1.91 0.34 14.88
CA ASN A 397 2.41 -0.47 13.77
C ASN A 397 2.03 -1.94 13.96
N TYR A 398 2.26 -2.50 15.13
CA TYR A 398 1.93 -3.90 15.43
C TYR A 398 0.44 -4.17 15.17
N ARG A 399 -0.49 -3.32 15.62
CA ARG A 399 -1.93 -3.54 15.42
C ARG A 399 -2.42 -3.32 13.99
N GLN A 400 -1.62 -2.69 13.14
CA GLN A 400 -1.99 -2.41 11.76
C GLN A 400 -1.86 -3.66 10.89
N LEU A 401 -2.91 -3.98 10.13
CA LEU A 401 -2.78 -4.91 9.01
C LEU A 401 -2.18 -4.13 7.84
N PHE A 402 -0.90 -4.35 7.57
CA PHE A 402 -0.21 -3.83 6.38
C PHE A 402 -0.43 -4.77 5.18
N THR A 403 -0.05 -4.32 3.99
CA THR A 403 -0.09 -5.13 2.77
C THR A 403 0.70 -6.43 2.97
N ILE A 404 0.01 -7.57 2.88
CA ILE A 404 0.46 -8.87 3.38
C ILE A 404 1.74 -9.39 2.72
N ASN A 405 1.97 -9.03 1.46
CA ASN A 405 3.12 -9.48 0.67
C ASN A 405 4.13 -8.37 0.41
N ASN A 406 4.05 -7.26 1.15
CA ASN A 406 5.06 -6.22 1.06
C ASN A 406 6.24 -6.56 2.02
N PRO A 407 7.45 -6.78 1.50
CA PRO A 407 8.61 -7.20 2.31
C PRO A 407 9.02 -6.15 3.36
N TYR A 408 8.62 -4.88 3.18
CA TYR A 408 9.07 -3.78 4.03
C TYR A 408 8.33 -3.69 5.38
N TYR A 409 7.22 -4.40 5.57
CA TYR A 409 6.42 -4.35 6.80
C TYR A 409 6.59 -5.57 7.71
N GLY A 410 7.52 -6.49 7.41
CA GLY A 410 7.70 -7.70 8.20
C GLY A 410 8.06 -7.45 9.68
N TYR A 411 8.68 -6.29 9.99
CA TYR A 411 8.97 -5.88 11.37
C TYR A 411 7.71 -5.79 12.25
N ALA A 412 6.54 -5.51 11.64
CA ALA A 412 5.28 -5.34 12.35
C ALA A 412 4.59 -6.67 12.72
N PHE A 413 5.17 -7.82 12.37
CA PHE A 413 4.67 -9.13 12.80
C PHE A 413 5.07 -9.49 14.23
N ASP A 414 6.09 -8.84 14.80
CA ASP A 414 6.50 -9.05 16.18
C ASP A 414 6.70 -7.71 16.88
N LEU A 415 6.12 -7.55 18.07
CA LEU A 415 6.15 -6.29 18.81
C LEU A 415 7.59 -5.93 19.23
N ASN A 416 8.39 -6.93 19.61
CA ASN A 416 9.77 -6.70 20.03
C ASN A 416 10.65 -6.29 18.83
N THR A 417 10.46 -6.93 17.68
CA THR A 417 11.10 -6.54 16.41
C THR A 417 10.65 -5.16 15.96
N THR A 418 9.38 -4.80 16.17
CA THR A 418 8.89 -3.43 15.93
C THR A 418 9.63 -2.41 16.80
N ALA A 419 9.86 -2.71 18.08
CA ALA A 419 10.63 -1.85 18.97
C ALA A 419 12.11 -1.72 18.54
N LYS A 420 12.74 -2.81 18.10
CA LYS A 420 14.10 -2.77 17.53
C LYS A 420 14.15 -1.91 16.26
N PHE A 421 13.22 -2.09 15.35
CA PHE A 421 13.11 -1.29 14.13
C PHE A 421 12.92 0.20 14.45
N TYR A 422 12.05 0.52 15.42
CA TYR A 422 11.85 1.89 15.87
C TYR A 422 13.15 2.48 16.44
N SER A 423 13.93 1.72 17.21
CA SER A 423 15.21 2.17 17.74
C SER A 423 16.21 2.52 16.64
N GLU A 424 16.35 1.68 15.61
CA GLU A 424 17.19 1.94 14.44
C GLU A 424 16.73 3.19 13.68
N PHE A 425 15.41 3.31 13.44
CA PHE A 425 14.80 4.51 12.87
C PHE A 425 15.14 5.76 13.69
N TYR A 426 14.94 5.72 15.01
CA TYR A 426 15.16 6.86 15.88
C TYR A 426 16.62 7.31 15.85
N GLN A 427 17.57 6.37 15.93
CA GLN A 427 19.00 6.67 15.81
C GLN A 427 19.36 7.27 14.45
N LEU A 428 18.75 6.78 13.36
CA LEU A 428 18.95 7.33 12.02
C LEU A 428 18.43 8.78 11.93
N ILE A 429 17.26 9.07 12.50
CA ILE A 429 16.72 10.44 12.53
C ILE A 429 17.58 11.38 13.38
N GLN A 430 18.09 10.92 14.53
CA GLN A 430 19.04 11.71 15.33
C GLN A 430 20.32 12.03 14.54
N HIS A 431 20.82 11.08 13.74
CA HIS A 431 21.95 11.30 12.84
C HIS A 431 21.66 12.39 11.79
N TRP A 432 20.46 12.41 11.20
CA TRP A 432 20.06 13.48 10.27
C TRP A 432 19.90 14.83 10.94
N GLN A 433 19.29 14.86 12.12
CA GLN A 433 19.09 16.09 12.89
C GLN A 433 20.43 16.71 13.29
N ALA A 434 21.43 15.90 13.67
CA ALA A 434 22.77 16.38 14.04
C ALA A 434 23.52 17.08 12.89
N GLN A 435 23.11 16.91 11.63
CA GLN A 435 23.70 17.60 10.49
C GLN A 435 23.20 19.04 10.30
N ASN A 436 22.24 19.51 11.12
CA ASN A 436 21.72 20.88 11.13
C ASN A 436 21.34 21.43 9.73
N ASN A 437 20.74 20.59 8.89
CA ASN A 437 20.31 21.01 7.56
C ASN A 437 19.03 21.85 7.65
N LYS A 438 19.07 23.08 7.11
CA LYS A 438 17.94 24.04 7.13
C LYS A 438 16.65 23.54 6.45
N ASN A 439 16.72 22.52 5.60
CA ASN A 439 15.60 21.94 4.87
C ASN A 439 15.13 20.61 5.48
N PHE A 440 15.61 20.25 6.67
CA PHE A 440 15.15 19.08 7.43
C PHE A 440 14.60 19.50 8.80
N MET A 441 13.35 19.17 9.08
CA MET A 441 12.67 19.43 10.34
C MET A 441 12.21 18.12 10.99
N THR A 442 12.44 17.95 12.29
CA THR A 442 11.73 16.95 13.09
C THR A 442 10.52 17.60 13.75
N LEU A 443 9.39 16.91 13.75
CA LEU A 443 8.14 17.38 14.32
C LEU A 443 7.59 16.32 15.26
N LYS A 444 7.39 16.68 16.53
CA LYS A 444 6.76 15.77 17.50
C LYS A 444 5.25 15.83 17.39
N TYR A 445 4.63 14.66 17.25
CA TYR A 445 3.18 14.52 17.16
C TYR A 445 2.47 15.12 18.38
N GLU A 446 2.97 14.84 19.58
CA GLU A 446 2.38 15.30 20.83
C GLU A 446 2.40 16.83 20.95
N GLU A 447 3.46 17.48 20.45
CA GLU A 447 3.55 18.94 20.41
C GLU A 447 2.55 19.55 19.42
N LEU A 448 2.38 18.93 18.25
CA LEU A 448 1.38 19.37 17.26
C LEU A 448 -0.05 19.25 17.80
N VAL A 449 -0.34 18.20 18.56
CA VAL A 449 -1.69 17.99 19.11
C VAL A 449 -1.97 18.88 20.31
N SER A 450 -0.95 19.22 21.11
CA SER A 450 -1.11 20.07 22.30
C SER A 450 -1.18 21.57 21.98
N ASP A 451 -0.45 22.05 20.97
CA ASP A 451 -0.52 23.44 20.48
C ASP A 451 -0.60 23.49 18.94
N PRO A 452 -1.77 23.15 18.36
CA PRO A 452 -1.92 23.07 16.92
C PRO A 452 -1.66 24.39 16.20
N GLU A 453 -2.14 25.52 16.73
CA GLU A 453 -2.05 26.79 16.03
C GLU A 453 -0.60 27.24 15.89
N GLN A 454 0.18 27.19 16.97
CA GLN A 454 1.59 27.58 16.93
C GLN A 454 2.39 26.63 16.03
N LYS A 455 2.18 25.31 16.17
CA LYS A 455 2.94 24.31 15.41
C LYS A 455 2.61 24.33 13.93
N ILE A 456 1.34 24.56 13.55
CA ILE A 456 0.95 24.70 12.14
C ILE A 456 1.62 25.94 11.52
N LYS A 457 1.66 27.08 12.23
CA LYS A 457 2.40 28.26 11.75
C LYS A 457 3.89 27.97 11.55
N GLN A 458 4.52 27.25 12.47
CA GLN A 458 5.93 26.83 12.34
C GLN A 458 6.17 25.94 11.12
N ILE A 459 5.28 24.98 10.87
CA ILE A 459 5.34 24.08 9.71
C ILE A 459 5.24 24.86 8.40
N LEU A 460 4.24 25.74 8.27
CA LEU A 460 4.04 26.54 7.06
C LEU A 460 5.25 27.45 6.80
N ASN A 461 5.77 28.11 7.84
CA ASN A 461 6.96 28.94 7.72
C ASN A 461 8.19 28.14 7.28
N PHE A 462 8.40 26.92 7.79
CA PHE A 462 9.48 26.05 7.34
C PHE A 462 9.34 25.65 5.86
N CYS A 463 8.10 25.43 5.41
CA CYS A 463 7.77 25.14 4.02
C CYS A 463 7.82 26.36 3.09
N ASP A 464 8.19 27.54 3.59
CA ASP A 464 8.14 28.81 2.85
C ASP A 464 6.72 29.15 2.34
N LEU A 465 5.68 28.72 3.08
CA LEU A 465 4.27 28.95 2.76
C LEU A 465 3.69 30.08 3.64
N PRO A 466 2.88 31.00 3.08
CA PRO A 466 2.15 31.97 3.88
C PRO A 466 1.13 31.27 4.79
N PHE A 467 0.78 31.91 5.91
CA PHE A 467 -0.25 31.36 6.78
C PHE A 467 -1.62 31.43 6.09
N GLN A 468 -2.33 30.29 6.04
CA GLN A 468 -3.73 30.22 5.62
C GLN A 468 -4.56 29.55 6.71
N LYS A 469 -5.74 30.12 7.00
CA LYS A 469 -6.67 29.61 8.03
C LYS A 469 -7.18 28.21 7.70
N SER A 470 -7.29 27.85 6.42
CA SER A 470 -7.68 26.52 5.94
C SER A 470 -6.79 25.40 6.50
N CYS A 471 -5.51 25.68 6.76
CA CYS A 471 -4.59 24.72 7.38
C CYS A 471 -4.93 24.40 8.84
N LEU A 472 -5.57 25.32 9.58
CA LEU A 472 -6.11 25.05 10.91
C LEU A 472 -7.44 24.28 10.83
N ASP A 473 -8.20 24.52 9.77
CA ASP A 473 -9.49 23.90 9.47
C ASP A 473 -9.35 22.64 8.60
N PHE A 474 -8.20 21.94 8.67
CA PHE A 474 -7.83 20.82 7.79
C PHE A 474 -8.86 19.68 7.75
N HIS A 475 -9.67 19.51 8.81
CA HIS A 475 -10.73 18.51 8.89
C HIS A 475 -11.87 18.77 7.90
N LYS A 476 -12.02 20.01 7.41
CA LYS A 476 -12.99 20.39 6.35
C LYS A 476 -12.51 20.04 4.94
N ASN A 477 -11.23 19.72 4.77
CA ASN A 477 -10.70 19.30 3.48
C ASN A 477 -11.43 18.02 3.03
N THR A 478 -11.98 18.01 1.82
CA THR A 478 -12.78 16.90 1.29
C THR A 478 -11.99 15.93 0.41
N ALA A 479 -10.70 16.20 0.16
CA ALA A 479 -9.86 15.37 -0.69
C ALA A 479 -9.80 13.92 -0.15
N ALA A 480 -9.66 12.96 -1.06
CA ALA A 480 -9.49 11.56 -0.69
C ALA A 480 -8.26 11.38 0.21
N VAL A 481 -8.31 10.38 1.09
CA VAL A 481 -7.17 9.94 1.89
C VAL A 481 -7.05 8.45 1.67
N SER A 482 -5.89 7.96 1.25
CA SER A 482 -5.67 6.55 0.93
C SER A 482 -5.16 5.72 2.13
N THR A 483 -4.78 6.35 3.24
CA THR A 483 -4.11 5.69 4.37
C THR A 483 -5.06 5.01 5.38
N ALA A 484 -4.52 4.14 6.23
CA ALA A 484 -5.26 3.54 7.36
C ALA A 484 -5.69 4.55 8.45
N SER A 485 -5.40 5.85 8.29
CA SER A 485 -5.80 6.93 9.22
C SER A 485 -7.01 7.74 8.72
N LYS A 486 -7.71 7.28 7.66
CA LYS A 486 -8.82 7.96 6.96
C LYS A 486 -9.86 8.63 7.86
N ILE A 487 -10.36 7.93 8.87
CA ILE A 487 -11.40 8.47 9.76
C ILE A 487 -10.81 9.53 10.70
N GLN A 488 -9.63 9.27 11.26
CA GLN A 488 -8.98 10.14 12.24
C GLN A 488 -8.66 11.54 11.69
N VAL A 489 -8.27 11.65 10.41
CA VAL A 489 -7.88 12.93 9.80
C VAL A 489 -9.07 13.77 9.31
N ARG A 490 -10.30 13.24 9.43
CA ARG A 490 -11.55 13.96 9.17
C ARG A 490 -12.20 14.50 10.44
N GLU A 491 -11.64 14.16 11.60
CA GLU A 491 -12.03 14.72 12.89
C GLU A 491 -11.09 15.89 13.26
N PRO A 492 -11.56 16.84 14.08
CA PRO A 492 -10.67 17.78 14.74
C PRO A 492 -9.56 17.05 15.51
N ILE A 493 -8.39 17.70 15.62
CA ILE A 493 -7.27 17.20 16.43
C ILE A 493 -7.79 16.86 17.84
N ASN A 494 -7.48 15.64 18.29
CA ASN A 494 -7.87 15.18 19.61
C ASN A 494 -6.77 14.32 20.26
N LEU A 495 -6.82 14.25 21.58
CA LEU A 495 -5.83 13.56 22.41
C LEU A 495 -6.07 12.03 22.50
N LYS A 496 -7.12 11.48 21.87
CA LYS A 496 -7.53 10.06 22.05
C LYS A 496 -6.47 9.05 21.61
N SER A 497 -5.55 9.48 20.74
CA SER A 497 -4.46 8.65 20.24
C SER A 497 -3.22 8.65 21.13
N ILE A 498 -3.06 9.64 22.02
CA ILE A 498 -1.92 9.69 22.95
C ILE A 498 -2.10 8.62 24.03
N ASP A 499 -1.01 7.94 24.37
CA ASP A 499 -0.97 6.90 25.40
C ASP A 499 -1.89 5.70 25.13
N ARG A 500 -2.32 5.51 23.88
CA ARG A 500 -3.17 4.37 23.49
C ARG A 500 -2.47 3.04 23.75
N TRP A 501 -1.14 3.01 23.69
CA TRP A 501 -0.34 1.83 24.01
C TRP A 501 -0.59 1.31 25.44
N LYS A 502 -0.99 2.17 26.40
CA LYS A 502 -1.24 1.76 27.79
C LYS A 502 -2.38 0.75 27.91
N LYS A 503 -3.30 0.71 26.95
CA LYS A 503 -4.33 -0.33 26.86
C LYS A 503 -3.76 -1.74 26.65
N TYR A 504 -2.55 -1.84 26.10
CA TYR A 504 -1.80 -3.07 25.89
C TYR A 504 -0.63 -3.22 26.88
N GLN A 505 -0.58 -2.42 27.94
CA GLN A 505 0.58 -2.32 28.82
C GLN A 505 1.06 -3.69 29.34
N ALA A 506 0.12 -4.58 29.66
CA ALA A 506 0.38 -5.95 30.12
C ALA A 506 1.30 -6.77 29.19
N HIS A 507 1.34 -6.45 27.89
CA HIS A 507 2.09 -7.20 26.89
C HIS A 507 3.31 -6.45 26.32
N THR A 508 3.67 -5.31 26.89
CA THR A 508 4.67 -4.40 26.30
C THR A 508 6.01 -4.36 27.01
N ALA A 509 6.19 -5.11 28.11
CA ALA A 509 7.36 -5.01 28.98
C ALA A 509 8.70 -5.21 28.24
N GLU A 510 8.78 -6.19 27.33
CA GLU A 510 10.03 -6.43 26.60
C GLU A 510 10.31 -5.35 25.54
N ALA A 511 9.30 -4.89 24.80
CA ALA A 511 9.42 -3.77 23.88
C ALA A 511 9.90 -2.48 24.58
N GLN A 512 9.34 -2.21 25.77
CA GLN A 512 9.76 -1.11 26.64
C GLN A 512 11.23 -1.22 27.06
N LYS A 513 11.67 -2.43 27.44
CA LYS A 513 13.06 -2.71 27.80
C LYS A 513 14.00 -2.49 26.61
N ILE A 514 13.62 -2.92 25.41
CA ILE A 514 14.38 -2.70 24.17
C ILE A 514 14.59 -1.20 23.94
N LEU A 515 13.52 -0.39 23.99
CA LEU A 515 13.61 1.06 23.81
C LEU A 515 14.49 1.72 24.88
N SER A 516 14.27 1.36 26.16
CA SER A 516 15.04 1.88 27.29
C SER A 516 16.53 1.57 27.17
N SER A 517 16.89 0.37 26.71
CA SER A 517 18.29 -0.05 26.53
C SER A 517 19.04 0.79 25.49
N GLN A 518 18.30 1.45 24.59
CA GLN A 518 18.82 2.36 23.57
C GLN A 518 18.72 3.84 24.00
N GLY A 519 18.35 4.13 25.25
CA GLY A 519 18.20 5.50 25.76
C GLY A 519 16.95 6.22 25.26
N ILE A 520 15.99 5.51 24.67
CA ILE A 520 14.77 6.09 24.09
C ILE A 520 13.68 6.16 25.16
N LYS A 521 13.24 7.38 25.49
CA LYS A 521 12.13 7.63 26.41
C LYS A 521 10.79 7.48 25.69
N TYR A 522 9.82 6.88 26.37
CA TYR A 522 8.46 6.65 25.90
C TYR A 522 7.43 6.95 26.98
#